data_AF-A0A7E4VJP6-F1
#
_entry.id   AF-A0A7E4VJP6-F1
#
_cell.length_a   1.000
_cell.length_b   1.000
_cell.length_c   1.000
_cell.angle_alpha   90.00
_cell.angle_beta   90.00
_cell.angle_gamma   90.00
#
_symmetry.space_group_name_H-M   'P 1'
#
loop_
_entity.id
_entity.type
_entity.pdbx_description
1 polymer ?
#
loop_
_entity_poly.entity_id
_entity_poly.type
_entity_poly.pdbx_seq_one_letter_code
_entity_poly.pdbx_strand_id
1 'polypeptide(L)'
;MKAHSAFEDTRRRKKEKYADIEQILKEKGYKTFNDAFIVGSLGSFDPANEACIRRLRITPRYAALMKKLMVSDVIKWSRDIYVEHVTGIRQYAD
;
A
#
# COMPACT_ATOMS: atom_id res chain seq x y z
N MET A 1 20.40 -0.28 7.66
CA MET A 1 20.23 -0.88 6.31
C MET A 1 19.33 -2.13 6.36
N LYS A 2 18.02 -1.99 6.70
CA LYS A 2 17.07 -3.12 6.81
C LYS A 2 15.65 -2.85 6.25
N ALA A 3 15.30 -1.59 5.95
CA ALA A 3 13.98 -1.25 5.42
C ALA A 3 13.80 -1.56 3.93
N HIS A 4 14.89 -1.46 3.14
CA HIS A 4 14.86 -1.73 1.70
C HIS A 4 14.46 -3.17 1.37
N SER A 5 15.04 -4.16 2.07
CA SER A 5 14.70 -5.57 1.83
C SER A 5 13.25 -5.90 2.19
N ALA A 6 12.71 -5.32 3.27
CA ALA A 6 11.34 -5.59 3.69
C ALA A 6 10.29 -5.08 2.68
N PHE A 7 10.51 -3.90 2.07
CA PHE A 7 9.64 -3.39 1.02
C PHE A 7 9.75 -4.21 -0.26
N GLU A 8 10.97 -4.54 -0.69
CA GLU A 8 11.23 -5.36 -1.88
C GLU A 8 10.59 -6.75 -1.76
N ASP A 9 10.79 -7.43 -0.63
CA ASP A 9 10.21 -8.75 -0.36
C ASP A 9 8.68 -8.71 -0.31
N THR A 10 8.11 -7.66 0.30
CA THR A 10 6.65 -7.50 0.36
C THR A 10 6.07 -7.23 -1.02
N ARG A 11 6.71 -6.37 -1.81
CA ARG A 11 6.33 -6.07 -3.18
C ARG A 11 6.38 -7.32 -4.05
N ARG A 12 7.49 -8.07 -3.99
CA ARG A 12 7.66 -9.33 -4.69
C ARG A 12 6.55 -10.32 -4.36
N ARG A 13 6.31 -10.58 -3.07
CA ARG A 13 5.23 -11.49 -2.62
C ARG A 13 3.85 -11.07 -3.11
N LYS A 14 3.55 -9.77 -3.12
CA LYS A 14 2.26 -9.27 -3.63
C LYS A 14 2.14 -9.44 -5.14
N LYS A 15 3.21 -9.14 -5.89
CA LYS A 15 3.22 -9.38 -7.34
C LYS A 15 3.02 -10.85 -7.68
N GLU A 16 3.74 -11.74 -7.00
CA GLU A 16 3.61 -13.20 -7.15
C GLU A 16 2.17 -13.64 -6.83
N LYS A 17 1.59 -13.18 -5.71
CA LYS A 17 0.22 -13.53 -5.31
C LYS A 17 -0.84 -13.17 -6.36
N TYR A 18 -0.63 -12.07 -7.10
CA TYR A 18 -1.61 -11.58 -8.08
C TYR A 18 -1.18 -11.82 -9.54
N ALA A 19 -0.14 -12.63 -9.77
CA ALA A 19 0.35 -12.96 -11.10
C ALA A 19 -0.71 -13.67 -11.95
N ASP A 20 -1.49 -14.59 -11.38
CA ASP A 20 -2.54 -15.32 -12.10
C ASP A 20 -3.63 -14.37 -12.62
N ILE A 21 -4.01 -13.36 -11.81
CA ILE A 21 -4.98 -12.34 -12.22
C ILE A 21 -4.42 -11.49 -13.37
N GLU A 22 -3.14 -11.12 -13.29
CA GLU A 22 -2.47 -10.40 -14.37
C GLU A 22 -2.50 -11.21 -15.67
N GLN A 23 -2.25 -12.52 -15.61
CA GLN A 23 -2.28 -13.42 -16.76
C GLN A 23 -3.69 -13.54 -17.35
N ILE A 24 -4.70 -13.81 -16.52
CA ILE A 24 -6.10 -13.90 -16.98
C ILE A 24 -6.54 -12.62 -17.70
N LEU A 25 -6.14 -11.45 -17.19
CA LEU A 25 -6.47 -10.18 -17.84
C LEU A 25 -5.69 -9.98 -19.15
N LYS A 26 -4.43 -10.43 -19.24
CA LYS A 26 -3.66 -10.41 -20.51
C LYS A 26 -4.31 -11.29 -21.57
N GLU A 27 -4.76 -12.49 -21.19
CA GLU A 27 -5.43 -13.43 -22.08
C GLU A 27 -6.74 -12.87 -22.63
N LYS A 28 -7.43 -12.01 -21.87
CA LYS A 28 -8.60 -11.25 -22.34
C LYS A 28 -8.25 -10.06 -23.26
N GLY A 29 -6.97 -9.86 -23.59
CA GLY A 29 -6.49 -8.79 -24.47
C GLY A 29 -6.21 -7.47 -23.75
N TYR A 30 -6.25 -7.41 -22.42
CA TYR A 30 -5.94 -6.18 -21.69
C TYR A 30 -4.45 -5.95 -21.54
N LYS A 31 -4.04 -4.68 -21.66
CA LYS A 31 -2.71 -4.24 -21.25
C LYS A 31 -2.66 -4.08 -19.74
N THR A 32 -2.08 -5.05 -19.04
CA THR A 32 -2.04 -5.07 -17.58
C THR A 32 -0.70 -4.62 -17.01
N PHE A 33 -0.71 -4.19 -15.75
CA PHE A 33 0.48 -3.88 -14.98
C PHE A 33 0.21 -4.29 -13.54
N ASN A 34 1.05 -5.17 -13.00
CA ASN A 34 0.93 -5.69 -11.64
C ASN A 34 2.05 -5.13 -10.77
N ASP A 35 1.66 -4.39 -9.74
CA ASP A 35 2.59 -3.81 -8.79
C ASP A 35 1.91 -3.58 -7.43
N ALA A 36 2.70 -3.34 -6.40
CA ALA A 36 2.21 -3.14 -5.04
C ALA A 36 2.21 -1.66 -4.65
N PHE A 37 1.23 -1.25 -3.84
CA PHE A 37 1.28 0.03 -3.13
C PHE A 37 1.46 -0.25 -1.63
N ILE A 38 2.62 0.12 -1.08
CA ILE A 38 3.03 -0.31 0.26
C ILE A 38 3.19 0.87 1.20
N VAL A 39 2.41 0.87 2.28
CA VAL A 39 2.56 1.74 3.44
C VAL A 39 2.69 0.85 4.66
N GLY A 40 3.71 1.11 5.49
CA GLY A 40 3.93 0.36 6.73
C GLY A 40 3.11 0.93 7.89
N SER A 41 2.85 0.09 8.89
CA SER A 41 2.00 0.41 10.06
C SER A 41 2.40 1.70 10.79
N LEU A 42 3.71 2.00 10.85
CA LEU A 42 4.23 3.22 11.49
C LEU A 42 4.40 4.40 10.51
N GLY A 43 3.70 4.36 9.37
CA GLY A 43 3.69 5.44 8.38
C GLY A 43 4.86 5.44 7.39
N SER A 44 5.68 4.39 7.38
CA SER A 44 6.74 4.25 6.37
C SER A 44 6.14 4.12 4.97
N PHE A 45 6.66 4.84 3.99
CA PHE A 45 6.15 4.85 2.62
C PHE A 45 7.20 4.34 1.65
N ASP A 46 6.87 3.30 0.87
CA ASP A 46 7.79 2.73 -0.13
C ASP A 46 8.02 3.72 -1.30
N PRO A 47 9.27 4.14 -1.58
CA PRO A 47 9.58 5.00 -2.73
C PRO A 47 9.11 4.43 -4.08
N ALA A 48 9.06 3.11 -4.24
CA ALA A 48 8.60 2.47 -5.48
C ALA A 48 7.11 2.72 -5.76
N ASN A 49 6.32 3.14 -4.77
CA ASN A 49 4.92 3.54 -4.97
C ASN A 49 4.77 4.71 -5.95
N GLU A 50 5.79 5.56 -6.11
CA GLU A 50 5.73 6.67 -7.05
C GLU A 50 5.54 6.21 -8.50
N ALA A 51 6.09 5.05 -8.86
CA ALA A 51 5.87 4.47 -10.18
C ALA A 51 4.39 4.13 -10.42
N CYS A 52 3.72 3.57 -9.42
CA CYS A 52 2.27 3.31 -9.45
C CYS A 52 1.47 4.61 -9.60
N ILE A 53 1.77 5.63 -8.80
CA ILE A 53 1.10 6.95 -8.85
C ILE A 53 1.25 7.58 -10.23
N ARG A 54 2.47 7.59 -10.78
CA ARG A 54 2.72 8.13 -12.13
C ARG A 54 1.93 7.37 -13.20
N ARG A 55 1.84 6.04 -13.09
CA ARG A 55 1.13 5.21 -14.06
C ARG A 55 -0.38 5.42 -14.02
N LEU A 56 -0.94 5.70 -12.85
CA LEU A 56 -2.33 6.11 -12.66
C LEU A 56 -2.59 7.57 -13.09
N ARG A 57 -1.58 8.28 -13.60
CA ARG A 57 -1.65 9.69 -14.05
C ARG A 57 -2.16 10.64 -12.97
N ILE A 58 -1.86 10.32 -11.72
CA ILE A 58 -2.18 11.20 -10.60
C ILE A 58 -1.21 12.41 -10.63
N THR A 59 -1.76 13.62 -10.52
CA THR A 59 -0.94 14.84 -10.52
C THR A 59 -0.02 14.89 -9.31
N PRO A 60 1.20 15.47 -9.41
CA PRO A 60 2.11 15.57 -8.28
C PRO A 60 1.50 16.27 -7.05
N ARG A 61 0.67 17.30 -7.29
CA ARG A 61 -0.04 18.03 -6.22
C ARG A 61 -1.01 17.11 -5.47
N TYR A 62 -1.80 16.32 -6.19
CA TYR A 62 -2.74 15.39 -5.56
C TYR A 62 -2.02 14.20 -4.93
N ALA A 63 -0.96 13.68 -5.56
CA ALA A 63 -0.12 12.61 -5.02
C ALA A 63 0.47 12.96 -3.65
N ALA A 64 0.93 14.21 -3.47
CA ALA A 64 1.46 14.69 -2.20
C ALA A 64 0.39 14.70 -1.10
N LEU A 65 -0.84 15.10 -1.42
CA LEU A 65 -1.98 15.05 -0.49
C LEU A 65 -2.35 13.59 -0.19
N MET A 66 -2.51 12.77 -1.22
CA MET A 66 -2.87 11.35 -1.12
C MET A 66 -1.88 10.58 -0.23
N LYS A 67 -0.57 10.79 -0.42
CA LYS A 67 0.46 10.19 0.43
C LYS A 67 0.26 10.54 1.91
N LYS A 68 0.00 11.82 2.23
CA LYS A 68 -0.26 12.25 3.61
C LYS A 68 -1.51 11.60 4.18
N LEU A 69 -2.61 11.59 3.42
CA LEU A 69 -3.87 10.97 3.86
C LEU A 69 -3.70 9.47 4.13
N MET A 70 -3.11 8.72 3.21
CA MET A 70 -2.90 7.28 3.36
C MET A 70 -1.99 6.94 4.54
N VAL A 71 -0.90 7.70 4.73
CA VAL A 71 0.01 7.49 5.86
C VAL A 71 -0.68 7.80 7.18
N SER A 72 -1.41 8.91 7.27
CA SER A 72 -2.18 9.26 8.47
C SER A 72 -3.23 8.20 8.81
N ASP A 73 -3.91 7.65 7.80
CA ASP A 73 -4.92 6.61 8.00
C ASP A 73 -4.30 5.32 8.55
N VAL A 74 -3.16 4.89 7.99
CA VAL A 74 -2.46 3.69 8.47
C VAL A 74 -1.94 3.85 9.91
N ILE A 75 -1.44 5.04 10.25
CA ILE A 75 -1.03 5.34 11.63
C ILE A 75 -2.24 5.32 12.57
N LYS A 76 -3.36 5.94 12.17
CA LYS A 76 -4.62 5.93 12.94
C LYS A 76 -5.06 4.49 13.22
N TRP A 77 -5.12 3.64 12.19
CA TRP A 77 -5.46 2.22 12.35
C TRP A 77 -4.53 1.50 13.31
N SER A 78 -3.22 1.74 13.21
CA SER A 78 -2.24 1.13 14.12
C SER A 78 -2.42 1.58 15.57
N ARG A 79 -2.73 2.87 15.79
CA ARG A 79 -3.06 3.42 17.11
C ARG A 79 -4.35 2.82 17.65
N ASP A 80 -5.39 2.73 16.84
CA ASP A 80 -6.70 2.23 17.26
C ASP A 80 -6.61 0.77 17.70
N ILE A 81 -5.89 -0.07 16.95
CA ILE A 81 -5.60 -1.47 17.33
C ILE A 81 -4.85 -1.53 18.67
N TYR A 82 -3.83 -0.68 18.86
CA TYR A 82 -3.05 -0.66 20.09
C TYR A 82 -3.89 -0.21 21.30
N VAL A 83 -4.68 0.85 21.15
CA VAL A 83 -5.52 1.37 22.23
C VAL A 83 -6.61 0.35 22.59
N GLU A 84 -7.22 -0.31 21.61
CA GLU A 84 -8.17 -1.40 21.84
C GLU A 84 -7.52 -2.56 22.61
N HIS A 85 -6.30 -2.94 22.23
CA HIS A 85 -5.55 -3.98 22.95
C HIS A 85 -5.28 -3.63 24.42
N VAL A 86 -4.93 -2.37 24.72
CA VAL A 86 -4.62 -1.92 26.09
C VAL A 86 -5.87 -1.70 26.93
N THR A 87 -6.94 -1.18 26.33
CA THR A 87 -8.15 -0.75 27.07
C THR A 87 -9.28 -1.77 27.04
N GLY A 88 -9.26 -2.72 26.09
CA GLY A 88 -10.38 -3.61 25.80
C GLY A 88 -11.57 -2.91 25.13
N ILE A 89 -11.48 -1.61 24.85
CA ILE A 89 -12.57 -0.81 24.28
C ILE A 89 -12.38 -0.67 22.79
N ARG A 90 -13.40 -1.06 22.02
CA ARG A 90 -13.43 -0.95 20.55
C ARG A 90 -13.18 0.49 20.10
N GLN A 91 -12.16 0.70 19.26
CA GLN A 91 -11.77 2.05 18.82
C GLN A 91 -12.29 2.45 17.44
N TYR A 92 -12.88 1.51 16.69
CA TYR A 92 -13.37 1.74 15.34
C TYR A 92 -14.71 1.05 15.12
N ALA A 93 -15.62 1.72 14.40
CA ALA A 93 -16.90 1.19 13.95
C ALA A 93 -16.85 1.02 12.43
N ASP A 94 -17.36 -0.10 11.93
CA ASP A 94 -17.43 -0.43 10.51
C ASP A 94 -18.52 0.37 9.77
#